data_AF-A0A1I6LPV3-F1
#
_entry.id   AF-A0A1I6LPV3-F1
#
_cell.length_a   1.000
_cell.length_b   1.000
_cell.length_c   1.000
_cell.angle_alpha   90.00
_cell.angle_beta   90.00
_cell.angle_gamma   90.00
#
_symmetry.space_group_name_H-M   'P 1'
#
loop_
_entity.id
_entity.type
_entity.pdbx_description
1 polymer ?
#
loop_
_entity_poly.entity_id
_entity_poly.type
_entity_poly.pdbx_seq_one_letter_code
_entity_poly.pdbx_strand_id
1 'polypeptide(L)'
;MKSQLVIDMISLGECLACALALLVLLLRNQFRSYLSLSLFLTTRLVSDLVMAAIMMRLQTDHAAYKTFYPVYFYVYWISYALEAVLLLMAVHGIYRLAMAPLQGLQRLGMLVFRWAAAVSLAVTLGLAFGPHITASRFIVRFVAQLQQTSSILTLCLLLFVCFAIRPMGLSYRSRIFGASLGLGMLATTNLVVSAWIASGRQLYSVVNIGNGIAICAAFCVWGVYFAIPEPKRRMIILPTTSPFLRWNQISQALGDEPGYVAIAGVPPEMFADAEIEVMKRASRKMVEYPEMA
;
A
#
# COMPACT_ATOMS: atom_id res chain seq x y z
N MET A 1 7.02 -5.27 34.99
CA MET A 1 8.23 -6.01 34.53
C MET A 1 7.94 -6.97 33.37
N LYS A 2 7.12 -8.03 33.51
CA LYS A 2 6.91 -9.00 32.41
C LYS A 2 6.31 -8.37 31.13
N SER A 3 5.35 -7.46 31.25
CA SER A 3 4.72 -6.78 30.10
C SER A 3 5.64 -5.81 29.37
N GLN A 4 6.55 -5.12 30.08
CA GLN A 4 7.49 -4.18 29.47
C GLN A 4 8.54 -4.90 28.61
N LEU A 5 9.11 -6.01 29.12
CA LEU A 5 10.05 -6.83 28.36
C LEU A 5 9.43 -7.40 27.08
N VAL A 6 8.15 -7.79 27.12
CA VAL A 6 7.44 -8.27 25.92
C VAL A 6 7.27 -7.15 24.90
N ILE A 7 6.93 -5.95 25.33
CA ILE A 7 6.78 -4.79 24.44
C ILE A 7 8.12 -4.42 23.81
N ASP A 8 9.22 -4.45 24.58
CA ASP A 8 10.56 -4.16 24.06
C ASP A 8 11.02 -5.21 23.04
N MET A 9 10.75 -6.50 23.29
CA MET A 9 11.04 -7.58 22.35
C MET A 9 10.22 -7.47 21.05
N ILE A 10 8.94 -7.08 21.15
CA ILE A 10 8.07 -6.89 19.99
C ILE A 10 8.57 -5.68 19.17
N SER A 11 8.91 -4.57 19.82
CA SER A 11 9.43 -3.38 19.13
C SER A 11 10.75 -3.67 18.41
N LEU A 12 11.63 -4.46 19.02
CA LEU A 12 12.86 -4.91 18.36
C LEU A 12 12.57 -5.84 17.17
N GLY A 13 11.60 -6.74 17.33
CA GLY A 13 11.11 -7.61 16.26
C GLY A 13 10.54 -6.82 15.07
N GLU A 14 9.76 -5.76 15.34
CA GLU A 14 9.22 -4.85 14.32
C GLU A 14 10.34 -4.16 13.54
N CYS A 15 11.34 -3.61 14.25
CA CYS A 15 12.49 -2.96 13.63
C CYS A 15 13.27 -3.92 12.72
N LEU A 16 13.53 -5.15 13.20
CA LEU A 16 14.23 -6.18 12.43
C LEU A 16 13.41 -6.61 11.21
N ALA A 17 12.11 -6.85 11.37
CA ALA A 17 11.24 -7.25 10.27
C ALA A 17 11.12 -6.14 9.21
N CYS A 18 11.05 -4.88 9.63
CA CYS A 18 11.05 -3.72 8.75
C CYS A 18 12.37 -3.61 7.96
N ALA A 19 13.51 -3.71 8.66
CA ALA A 19 14.83 -3.69 8.05
C ALA A 19 15.04 -4.84 7.05
N LEU A 20 14.60 -6.05 7.39
CA LEU A 20 14.67 -7.22 6.50
C LEU A 20 13.80 -7.02 5.25
N ALA A 21 12.56 -6.55 5.39
CA ALA A 21 11.69 -6.28 4.25
C ALA A 21 12.28 -5.23 3.31
N LEU A 22 12.87 -4.18 3.88
CA LEU A 22 13.54 -3.11 3.14
C LEU A 22 14.80 -3.61 2.42
N LEU A 23 15.62 -4.41 3.10
CA LEU A 23 16.81 -5.03 2.54
C LEU A 23 16.46 -5.96 1.38
N VAL A 24 15.42 -6.79 1.52
CA VAL A 24 14.93 -7.65 0.42
C VAL A 24 14.48 -6.81 -0.80
N LEU A 25 13.79 -5.69 -0.58
CA LEU A 25 13.37 -4.79 -1.65
C LEU A 25 14.56 -4.14 -2.38
N LEU A 26 15.59 -3.73 -1.63
CA LEU A 26 16.82 -3.17 -2.18
C LEU A 26 17.63 -4.22 -2.96
N LEU A 27 17.83 -5.41 -2.39
CA LEU A 27 18.57 -6.50 -3.03
C LEU A 27 17.91 -6.98 -4.32
N ARG A 28 16.58 -6.88 -4.44
CA ARG A 28 15.83 -7.28 -5.65
C ARG A 28 15.62 -6.15 -6.66
N ASN A 29 16.21 -4.98 -6.43
CA ASN A 29 16.09 -3.77 -7.26
C ASN A 29 14.62 -3.38 -7.59
N GLN A 30 13.68 -3.74 -6.71
CA GLN A 30 12.24 -3.46 -6.88
C GLN A 30 11.85 -2.08 -6.33
N PHE A 31 12.83 -1.32 -5.84
CA PHE A 31 12.64 -0.02 -5.22
C PHE A 31 11.90 0.98 -6.13
N ARG A 32 12.22 1.01 -7.43
CA ARG A 32 11.57 1.94 -8.38
C ARG A 32 10.13 1.55 -8.68
N SER A 33 9.82 0.26 -8.75
CA SER A 33 8.47 -0.23 -9.05
C SER A 33 7.50 -0.01 -7.88
N TYR A 34 8.00 -0.06 -6.65
CA TYR A 34 7.23 0.11 -5.41
C TYR A 34 7.74 1.29 -4.57
N LEU A 35 8.07 2.41 -5.23
CA LEU A 35 8.72 3.56 -4.60
C LEU A 35 7.97 4.07 -3.36
N SER A 36 6.64 4.25 -3.45
CA SER A 36 5.82 4.69 -2.31
C SER A 36 5.87 3.73 -1.12
N LEU A 37 5.88 2.42 -1.37
CA LEU A 37 5.94 1.40 -0.31
C LEU A 37 7.35 1.33 0.31
N SER A 38 8.39 1.49 -0.50
CA SER A 38 9.76 1.58 -0.01
C SER A 38 10.00 2.86 0.82
N LEU A 39 9.45 4.01 0.39
CA LEU A 39 9.50 5.26 1.14
C LEU A 39 8.73 5.17 2.47
N PHE A 40 7.59 4.47 2.46
CA PHE A 40 6.86 4.16 3.69
C PHE A 40 7.73 3.36 4.67
N LEU A 41 8.34 2.26 4.20
CA LEU A 41 9.23 1.42 5.01
C LEU A 41 10.46 2.18 5.53
N THR A 42 11.11 3.01 4.70
CA THR A 42 12.27 3.81 5.13
C THR A 42 11.86 4.83 6.18
N THR A 43 10.73 5.53 5.97
CA THR A 43 10.24 6.55 6.90
C THR A 43 9.92 5.92 8.25
N ARG A 44 9.28 4.76 8.23
CA ARG A 44 8.94 4.03 9.46
C ARG A 44 10.18 3.54 10.21
N LEU A 45 11.14 2.92 9.51
CA LEU A 45 12.40 2.49 10.12
C LEU A 45 13.18 3.67 10.73
N VAL A 46 13.25 4.81 10.04
CA VAL A 46 13.92 6.01 10.55
C VAL A 46 13.17 6.57 11.76
N SER A 47 11.83 6.63 11.71
CA SER A 47 10.99 7.08 12.82
C SER A 47 11.22 6.21 14.07
N ASP A 48 11.18 4.88 13.92
CA ASP A 48 11.37 3.93 15.02
C ASP A 48 12.78 4.07 15.65
N LEU A 49 13.82 4.21 14.82
CA LEU A 49 15.19 4.42 15.28
C LEU A 49 15.36 5.76 16.02
N VAL A 50 14.78 6.83 15.50
CA VAL A 50 14.84 8.17 16.13
C VAL A 50 14.10 8.15 17.47
N MET A 51 12.91 7.53 17.53
CA MET A 51 12.13 7.39 18.76
C MET A 51 12.89 6.57 19.81
N ALA A 52 13.46 5.42 19.42
CA ALA A 52 14.26 4.59 20.31
C ALA A 52 15.49 5.34 20.83
N ALA A 53 16.21 6.08 19.98
CA ALA A 53 17.36 6.87 20.37
C ALA A 53 17.02 7.99 21.36
N ILE A 54 15.89 8.67 21.16
CA ILE A 54 15.41 9.71 22.09
C ILE A 54 15.00 9.08 23.43
N MET A 55 14.30 7.94 23.40
CA MET A 55 13.86 7.25 24.62
C MET A 55 15.04 6.74 25.46
N MET A 56 16.08 6.19 24.83
CA MET A 56 17.30 5.78 25.52
C MET A 56 17.98 6.96 26.22
N ARG A 57 18.09 8.11 25.55
CA ARG A 57 18.67 9.34 26.15
C ARG A 57 17.82 9.90 27.29
N LEU A 58 16.49 9.81 27.18
CA LEU A 58 15.56 10.27 28.22
C LEU A 58 15.66 9.43 29.50
N GLN A 59 15.94 8.12 29.37
CA GLN A 59 16.17 7.23 30.52
C GLN A 59 17.50 7.50 31.23
N THR A 60 18.52 7.97 30.50
CA THR A 60 19.86 8.18 31.08
C THR A 60 19.97 9.50 31.87
N ASP A 61 19.22 10.53 31.48
CA ASP A 61 19.34 11.87 32.07
C ASP A 61 17.98 12.48 32.42
N HIS A 62 17.62 12.46 33.71
CA HIS A 62 16.38 13.03 34.22
C HIS A 62 16.29 14.55 34.07
N ALA A 63 17.42 15.28 34.04
CA ALA A 63 17.43 16.73 33.87
C ALA A 63 17.09 17.13 32.42
N ALA A 64 17.39 16.25 31.48
CA ALA A 64 17.13 16.42 30.05
C ALA A 64 15.63 16.30 29.69
N TYR A 65 14.80 15.75 30.58
CA TYR A 65 13.38 15.45 30.33
C TYR A 65 12.58 16.64 29.77
N LYS A 66 12.76 17.84 30.33
CA LYS A 66 12.00 19.04 29.93
C LYS A 66 12.31 19.49 28.50
N THR A 67 13.53 19.25 28.02
CA THR A 67 13.99 19.69 26.70
C THR A 67 13.72 18.65 25.62
N PHE A 68 13.88 17.37 25.93
CA PHE A 68 13.69 16.28 24.96
C PHE A 68 12.24 15.85 24.76
N TYR A 69 11.36 16.07 25.76
CA TYR A 69 9.93 15.77 25.64
C TYR A 69 9.22 16.51 24.48
N PRO A 70 9.36 17.84 24.29
CA PRO A 70 8.72 18.51 23.17
C PRO A 70 9.27 18.03 21.82
N VAL A 71 10.57 17.74 21.71
CA VAL A 71 11.17 17.20 20.49
C VAL A 71 10.58 15.84 20.14
N TYR A 72 10.53 14.93 21.13
CA TYR A 72 9.87 13.63 20.99
C TYR A 72 8.43 13.78 20.51
N PHE A 73 7.67 14.69 21.13
CA PHE A 73 6.28 14.94 20.78
C PHE A 73 6.13 15.37 19.31
N TYR A 74 6.86 16.38 18.85
CA TYR A 74 6.73 16.86 17.47
C TYR A 74 7.20 15.84 16.44
N VAL A 75 8.35 15.17 16.68
CA VAL A 75 8.86 14.14 15.76
C VAL A 75 7.87 12.98 15.64
N TYR A 76 7.25 12.57 16.75
CA TYR A 76 6.26 11.50 16.77
C TYR A 76 5.04 11.84 15.92
N TRP A 77 4.43 13.02 16.15
CA TRP A 77 3.23 13.41 15.42
C TRP A 77 3.50 13.69 13.94
N ILE A 78 4.65 14.27 13.59
CA ILE A 78 5.03 14.51 12.19
C ILE A 78 5.26 13.18 11.47
N SER A 79 5.99 12.24 12.09
CA SER A 79 6.26 10.93 11.51
C SER A 79 4.96 10.15 11.31
N TYR A 80 4.05 10.22 12.29
CA TYR A 80 2.73 9.59 12.20
C TYR A 80 1.86 10.18 11.07
N ALA A 81 1.90 11.50 10.87
CA ALA A 81 1.21 12.16 9.76
C ALA A 81 1.83 11.77 8.40
N LEU A 82 3.16 11.71 8.33
CA LEU A 82 3.89 11.34 7.13
C LEU A 82 3.61 9.88 6.74
N GLU A 83 3.55 8.97 7.72
CA GLU A 83 3.14 7.58 7.51
C GLU A 83 1.74 7.46 6.92
N ALA A 84 0.78 8.26 7.41
CA ALA A 84 -0.59 8.29 6.88
C ALA A 84 -0.62 8.63 5.37
N VAL A 85 0.13 9.66 4.99
CA VAL A 85 0.23 10.14 3.60
C VAL A 85 0.94 9.12 2.73
N LEU A 86 2.05 8.55 3.21
CA LEU A 86 2.81 7.52 2.49
C LEU A 86 1.99 6.24 2.30
N LEU A 87 1.20 5.82 3.30
CA LEU A 87 0.30 4.68 3.21
C LEU A 87 -0.74 4.90 2.10
N LEU A 88 -1.38 6.08 2.08
CA LEU A 88 -2.34 6.47 1.05
C LEU A 88 -1.69 6.47 -0.35
N MET A 89 -0.47 7.02 -0.48
CA MET A 89 0.29 7.00 -1.74
C MET A 89 0.72 5.59 -2.17
N ALA A 90 1.03 4.70 -1.23
CA ALA A 90 1.37 3.30 -1.52
C ALA A 90 0.16 2.55 -2.09
N VAL A 91 -1.01 2.73 -1.48
CA VAL A 91 -2.28 2.15 -1.96
C VAL A 91 -2.63 2.70 -3.33
N HIS A 92 -2.47 4.01 -3.55
CA HIS A 92 -2.67 4.64 -4.85
C HIS A 92 -1.79 4.00 -5.93
N GLY A 93 -0.50 3.78 -5.63
CA GLY A 93 0.43 3.11 -6.53
C GLY A 93 0.02 1.67 -6.84
N ILE A 94 -0.42 0.92 -5.83
CA ILE A 94 -0.86 -0.48 -6.00
C ILE A 94 -2.18 -0.56 -6.78
N TYR A 95 -3.13 0.32 -6.49
CA TYR A 95 -4.37 0.45 -7.26
C TYR A 95 -4.05 0.69 -8.74
N ARG A 96 -3.15 1.65 -9.03
CA ARG A 96 -2.71 1.95 -10.39
C ARG A 96 -2.09 0.73 -11.07
N LEU A 97 -1.25 -0.02 -10.37
CA LEU A 97 -0.61 -1.23 -10.90
C LEU A 97 -1.61 -2.39 -11.11
N ALA A 98 -2.59 -2.53 -10.22
CA ALA A 98 -3.62 -3.56 -10.29
C ALA A 98 -4.61 -3.32 -11.45
N MET A 99 -4.99 -2.05 -11.67
CA MET A 99 -5.97 -1.64 -12.68
C MET A 99 -5.36 -1.32 -14.05
N ALA A 100 -4.05 -1.52 -14.24
CA ALA A 100 -3.37 -1.36 -15.52
C ALA A 100 -4.05 -2.07 -16.73
N PRO A 101 -4.72 -3.23 -16.57
CA PRO A 101 -5.44 -3.88 -17.68
C PRO A 101 -6.73 -3.13 -18.11
N LEU A 102 -7.27 -2.22 -17.29
CA LEU A 102 -8.49 -1.48 -17.59
C LEU A 102 -8.25 0.02 -17.48
N GLN A 103 -7.62 0.61 -18.50
CA GLN A 103 -7.17 2.01 -18.44
C GLN A 103 -8.32 3.01 -18.25
N GLY A 104 -9.49 2.78 -18.85
CA GLY A 104 -10.66 3.64 -18.66
C GLY A 104 -11.17 3.66 -17.21
N LEU A 105 -11.32 2.47 -16.61
CA LEU A 105 -11.74 2.34 -15.21
C LEU A 105 -10.66 2.85 -14.25
N GLN A 106 -9.39 2.66 -14.60
CA GLN A 106 -8.25 3.17 -13.85
C GLN A 106 -8.27 4.70 -13.78
N ARG A 107 -8.47 5.41 -14.91
CA ARG A 107 -8.53 6.88 -14.93
C ARG A 107 -9.65 7.41 -14.03
N LEU A 108 -10.85 6.82 -14.13
CA LEU A 108 -11.99 7.20 -13.30
C LEU A 108 -11.73 6.93 -11.81
N GLY A 109 -11.21 5.75 -11.46
CA GLY A 109 -10.87 5.41 -10.08
C GLY A 109 -9.78 6.30 -9.50
N MET A 110 -8.79 6.71 -10.30
CA MET A 110 -7.74 7.64 -9.90
C MET A 110 -8.29 9.06 -9.66
N LEU A 111 -9.26 9.49 -10.47
CA LEU A 111 -9.95 10.77 -10.27
C LEU A 111 -10.75 10.74 -8.96
N VAL A 112 -11.56 9.69 -8.74
CA VAL A 112 -12.31 9.49 -7.49
C VAL A 112 -11.37 9.47 -6.29
N PHE A 113 -10.23 8.80 -6.39
CA PHE A 113 -9.23 8.76 -5.32
C PHE A 113 -8.73 10.16 -4.96
N ARG A 114 -8.42 11.00 -5.97
CA ARG A 114 -7.94 12.37 -5.74
C ARG A 114 -8.97 13.22 -5.02
N TRP A 115 -10.24 13.10 -5.41
CA TRP A 115 -11.34 13.81 -4.74
C TRP A 115 -11.62 13.27 -3.34
N ALA A 116 -11.62 11.95 -3.16
CA ALA A 116 -11.81 11.33 -1.85
C ALA A 116 -10.71 11.74 -0.85
N ALA A 117 -9.45 11.81 -1.32
CA ALA A 117 -8.34 12.31 -0.53
C ALA A 117 -8.50 13.80 -0.18
N ALA A 118 -8.91 14.63 -1.15
CA ALA A 118 -9.16 16.05 -0.92
C ALA A 118 -10.30 16.30 0.09
N VAL A 119 -11.41 15.58 -0.05
CA VAL A 119 -12.55 15.65 0.87
C VAL A 119 -12.14 15.16 2.26
N SER A 120 -11.38 14.06 2.35
CA SER A 120 -10.90 13.56 3.64
C SER A 120 -10.01 14.58 4.34
N LEU A 121 -9.09 15.21 3.60
CA LEU A 121 -8.24 16.27 4.15
C LEU A 121 -9.07 17.48 4.63
N ALA A 122 -10.08 17.88 3.86
CA ALA A 122 -10.98 18.96 4.25
C ALA A 122 -11.78 18.63 5.53
N VAL A 123 -12.27 17.40 5.65
CA VAL A 123 -12.96 16.91 6.86
C VAL A 123 -12.01 16.89 8.06
N THR A 124 -10.81 16.36 7.89
CA THR A 124 -9.78 16.34 8.94
C THR A 124 -9.44 17.76 9.42
N LEU A 125 -9.26 18.71 8.49
CA LEU A 125 -9.01 20.11 8.81
C LEU A 125 -10.20 20.71 9.56
N GLY A 126 -11.42 20.53 9.05
CA GLY A 126 -12.64 21.06 9.66
C GLY A 126 -12.86 20.57 11.09
N LEU A 127 -12.63 19.29 11.35
CA LEU A 127 -12.74 18.69 12.69
C LEU A 127 -11.60 19.08 13.63
N ALA A 128 -10.44 19.47 13.10
CA ALA A 128 -9.31 19.92 13.90
C ALA A 128 -9.53 21.35 14.43
N PHE A 129 -10.27 22.19 13.72
CA PHE A 129 -10.66 23.52 14.18
C PHE A 129 -11.79 23.43 15.21
N GLY A 130 -11.56 23.95 16.40
CA GLY A 130 -12.59 24.06 17.44
C GLY A 130 -12.28 25.23 18.39
N PRO A 131 -13.23 25.59 19.26
CA PRO A 131 -13.08 26.72 20.17
C PRO A 131 -11.99 26.43 21.23
N HIS A 132 -11.11 27.40 21.50
CA HIS A 132 -10.07 27.35 22.55
C HIS A 132 -9.06 26.19 22.46
N ILE A 133 -8.45 25.95 21.29
CA ILE A 133 -7.47 24.86 21.10
C ILE A 133 -6.02 25.40 21.16
N THR A 134 -5.20 24.84 22.05
CA THR A 134 -3.73 25.03 22.05
C THR A 134 -3.09 24.32 20.86
N ALA A 135 -2.02 24.88 20.28
CA ALA A 135 -1.33 24.31 19.11
C ALA A 135 -0.99 22.81 19.22
N SER A 136 -0.60 22.33 20.41
CA SER A 136 -0.32 20.91 20.66
C SER A 136 -1.54 20.01 20.53
N ARG A 137 -2.69 20.43 21.07
CA ARG A 137 -3.96 19.70 20.97
C ARG A 137 -4.51 19.70 19.55
N PHE A 138 -4.26 20.79 18.81
CA PHE A 138 -4.62 20.88 17.39
C PHE A 138 -3.88 19.82 16.57
N ILE A 139 -2.55 19.73 16.71
CA ILE A 139 -1.73 18.73 15.99
C ILE A 139 -2.20 17.31 16.30
N VAL A 140 -2.39 16.98 17.57
CA VAL A 140 -2.86 15.65 18.00
C VAL A 140 -4.18 15.29 17.34
N ARG A 141 -5.17 16.19 17.38
CA ARG A 141 -6.50 15.96 16.81
C ARG A 141 -6.47 15.86 15.29
N PHE A 142 -5.73 16.77 14.65
CA PHE A 142 -5.57 16.79 13.20
C PHE A 142 -4.93 15.50 12.70
N VAL A 143 -3.80 15.11 13.28
CA VAL A 143 -3.05 13.93 12.86
C VAL A 143 -3.80 12.62 13.17
N ALA A 144 -4.48 12.53 14.32
CA ALA A 144 -5.31 11.36 14.64
C ALA A 144 -6.47 11.21 13.67
N GLN A 145 -7.16 12.30 13.33
CA GLN A 145 -8.24 12.30 12.34
C GLN A 145 -7.71 11.95 10.93
N LEU A 146 -6.55 12.49 10.54
CA LEU A 146 -5.92 12.20 9.26
C LEU A 146 -5.61 10.70 9.12
N GLN A 147 -5.07 10.09 10.17
CA GLN A 147 -4.75 8.67 10.20
C GLN A 147 -6.02 7.81 10.10
N GLN A 148 -7.07 8.18 10.82
CA GLN A 148 -8.33 7.45 10.79
C GLN A 148 -8.95 7.50 9.39
N THR A 149 -9.06 8.68 8.77
CA THR A 149 -9.65 8.82 7.43
C THR A 149 -8.80 8.14 6.35
N SER A 150 -7.46 8.25 6.42
CA SER A 150 -6.56 7.59 5.46
C SER A 150 -6.59 6.07 5.57
N SER A 151 -6.73 5.52 6.79
CA SER A 151 -6.87 4.09 7.03
C SER A 151 -8.19 3.56 6.49
N ILE A 152 -9.30 4.27 6.72
CA ILE A 152 -10.63 3.90 6.16
C ILE A 152 -10.59 3.90 4.63
N LEU A 153 -10.07 4.97 4.02
CA LEU A 153 -9.92 5.05 2.56
C LEU A 153 -9.07 3.88 2.03
N THR A 154 -7.93 3.62 2.68
CA THR A 154 -7.04 2.52 2.32
C THR A 154 -7.77 1.18 2.34
N LEU A 155 -8.50 0.87 3.42
CA LEU A 155 -9.24 -0.37 3.54
C LEU A 155 -10.32 -0.50 2.46
N CYS A 156 -11.11 0.54 2.23
CA CYS A 156 -12.15 0.54 1.21
C CYS A 156 -11.59 0.28 -0.19
N LEU A 157 -10.47 0.92 -0.53
CA LEU A 157 -9.83 0.78 -1.84
C LEU A 157 -9.17 -0.57 -2.02
N LEU A 158 -8.51 -1.09 -0.97
CA LEU A 158 -7.93 -2.41 -1.01
C LEU A 158 -9.01 -3.48 -1.11
N LEU A 159 -10.14 -3.34 -0.42
CA LEU A 159 -11.30 -4.23 -0.60
C LEU A 159 -11.81 -4.20 -2.04
N PHE A 160 -11.94 -3.02 -2.63
CA PHE A 160 -12.31 -2.88 -4.04
C PHE A 160 -11.32 -3.60 -4.96
N VAL A 161 -10.00 -3.40 -4.77
CA VAL A 161 -8.96 -4.09 -5.54
C VAL A 161 -9.02 -5.60 -5.34
N CYS A 162 -9.19 -6.06 -4.10
CA CYS A 162 -9.33 -7.48 -3.75
C CYS A 162 -10.53 -8.13 -4.44
N PHE A 163 -11.69 -7.45 -4.49
CA PHE A 163 -12.84 -7.94 -5.24
C PHE A 163 -12.61 -7.91 -6.75
N ALA A 164 -11.89 -6.92 -7.25
CA ALA A 164 -11.60 -6.77 -8.67
C ALA A 164 -10.49 -7.72 -9.17
N ILE A 165 -9.65 -8.26 -8.27
CA ILE A 165 -8.60 -9.23 -8.60
C ILE A 165 -9.15 -10.52 -9.22
N ARG A 166 -10.29 -11.02 -8.73
CA ARG A 166 -10.94 -12.23 -9.26
C ARG A 166 -11.38 -12.10 -10.73
N PRO A 167 -12.19 -11.10 -11.12
CA PRO A 167 -12.57 -10.91 -12.51
C PRO A 167 -11.39 -10.53 -13.42
N MET A 168 -10.33 -9.92 -12.87
CA MET A 168 -9.10 -9.62 -13.63
C MET A 168 -8.15 -10.81 -13.78
N GLY A 169 -8.43 -11.99 -13.22
CA GLY A 169 -7.59 -13.17 -13.36
C GLY A 169 -6.18 -13.03 -12.76
N LEU A 170 -5.98 -12.06 -11.86
CA LEU A 170 -4.71 -11.89 -11.15
C LEU A 170 -4.52 -13.05 -10.15
N SER A 171 -3.40 -13.76 -10.25
CA SER A 171 -3.10 -14.87 -9.34
C SER A 171 -2.83 -14.36 -7.92
N TYR A 172 -3.30 -15.11 -6.92
CA TYR A 172 -3.00 -14.91 -5.49
C TYR A 172 -1.49 -14.94 -5.17
N ARG A 173 -0.65 -15.46 -6.09
CA ARG A 173 0.81 -15.45 -5.97
C ARG A 173 1.47 -14.17 -6.49
N SER A 174 0.69 -13.17 -6.93
CA SER A 174 1.23 -11.91 -7.44
C SER A 174 1.76 -11.01 -6.31
N ARG A 175 2.80 -10.23 -6.61
CA ARG A 175 3.36 -9.25 -5.65
C ARG A 175 2.38 -8.15 -5.30
N ILE A 176 1.50 -7.79 -6.23
CA ILE A 176 0.43 -6.80 -6.03
C ILE A 176 -0.52 -7.28 -4.93
N PHE A 177 -0.89 -8.57 -4.93
CA PHE A 177 -1.72 -9.14 -3.88
C PHE A 177 -1.02 -9.12 -2.52
N GLY A 178 0.23 -9.59 -2.44
CA GLY A 178 1.01 -9.55 -1.19
C GLY A 178 1.19 -8.13 -0.64
N ALA A 179 1.47 -7.16 -1.52
CA ALA A 179 1.59 -5.75 -1.14
C ALA A 179 0.25 -5.20 -0.61
N SER A 180 -0.86 -5.49 -1.29
CA SER A 180 -2.20 -5.10 -0.84
C SER A 180 -2.60 -5.73 0.50
N LEU A 181 -2.25 -6.99 0.74
CA LEU A 181 -2.54 -7.70 1.97
C LEU A 181 -1.82 -7.06 3.17
N GLY A 182 -0.52 -6.80 3.04
CA GLY A 182 0.25 -6.15 4.11
C GLY A 182 -0.21 -4.71 4.39
N LEU A 183 -0.56 -3.93 3.36
CA LEU A 183 -1.14 -2.60 3.56
C LEU A 183 -2.52 -2.66 4.24
N GLY A 184 -3.34 -3.65 3.91
CA GLY A 184 -4.64 -3.86 4.55
C GLY A 184 -4.51 -4.20 6.02
N MET A 185 -3.53 -5.05 6.39
CA MET A 185 -3.20 -5.33 7.78
C MET A 185 -2.80 -4.05 8.52
N LEU A 186 -1.87 -3.26 7.96
CA LEU A 186 -1.41 -2.01 8.58
C LEU A 186 -2.52 -0.96 8.71
N ALA A 187 -3.38 -0.80 7.70
CA ALA A 187 -4.50 0.12 7.79
C ALA A 187 -5.53 -0.34 8.84
N THR A 188 -5.77 -1.64 8.97
CA THR A 188 -6.65 -2.20 10.00
C THR A 188 -6.09 -1.93 11.38
N THR A 189 -4.81 -2.17 11.61
CA THR A 189 -4.20 -1.93 12.91
C THR A 189 -4.19 -0.45 13.28
N ASN A 190 -3.81 0.43 12.34
CA ASN A 190 -3.86 1.87 12.54
C ASN A 190 -5.28 2.37 12.87
N LEU A 191 -6.31 1.81 12.21
CA LEU A 191 -7.71 2.14 12.49
C LEU A 191 -8.13 1.69 13.90
N VAL A 192 -7.78 0.46 14.30
CA VAL A 192 -8.09 -0.08 15.63
C VAL A 192 -7.43 0.76 16.72
N VAL A 193 -6.15 1.11 16.55
CA VAL A 193 -5.41 1.95 17.50
C VAL A 193 -6.04 3.34 17.59
N SER A 194 -6.39 3.94 16.46
CA SER A 194 -6.99 5.27 16.42
C SER A 194 -8.37 5.29 17.10
N ALA A 195 -9.20 4.28 16.87
CA ALA A 195 -10.48 4.10 17.55
C ALA A 195 -10.32 3.82 19.05
N TRP A 196 -9.30 3.05 19.44
CA TRP A 196 -9.02 2.75 20.83
C TRP A 196 -8.57 4.00 21.61
N ILE A 197 -7.68 4.81 21.04
CA ILE A 197 -7.25 6.09 21.61
C ILE A 197 -8.45 7.04 21.77
N ALA A 198 -9.35 7.10 20.78
CA ALA A 198 -10.56 7.91 20.86
C ALA A 198 -11.51 7.49 22.00
N SER A 199 -11.47 6.22 22.42
CA SER A 199 -12.30 5.70 23.53
C SER A 199 -11.77 6.01 24.94
N GLY A 200 -10.63 6.71 25.06
CA GLY A 200 -10.09 7.14 26.36
C GLY A 200 -9.47 6.04 27.22
N ARG A 201 -9.20 4.86 26.65
CA ARG A 201 -8.61 3.70 27.35
C ARG A 201 -7.08 3.76 27.34
N GLN A 202 -6.44 3.16 28.35
CA GLN A 202 -4.98 3.20 28.51
C GLN A 202 -4.21 2.58 27.32
N LEU A 203 -3.05 3.17 27.03
CA LEU A 203 -2.11 2.80 25.96
C LEU A 203 -1.41 1.44 26.19
N TYR A 204 -1.21 1.04 27.45
CA TYR A 204 -0.60 -0.24 27.83
C TYR A 204 -1.65 -1.35 27.95
N SER A 205 -2.25 -1.72 26.82
CA SER A 205 -3.29 -2.75 26.75
C SER A 205 -2.89 -3.91 25.84
N VAL A 206 -3.60 -5.04 25.97
CA VAL A 206 -3.51 -6.21 25.08
C VAL A 206 -3.60 -5.81 23.61
N VAL A 207 -4.34 -4.73 23.31
CA VAL A 207 -4.46 -4.13 21.97
C VAL A 207 -3.11 -3.70 21.40
N ASN A 208 -2.19 -3.18 22.22
CA ASN A 208 -0.87 -2.75 21.74
C ASN A 208 0.02 -3.94 21.39
N ILE A 209 -0.07 -5.03 22.16
CA ILE A 209 0.63 -6.29 21.86
C ILE A 209 0.10 -6.89 20.56
N GLY A 210 -1.23 -6.94 20.40
CA GLY A 210 -1.86 -7.41 19.17
C GLY A 210 -1.50 -6.58 17.95
N ASN A 211 -1.41 -5.25 18.10
CA ASN A 211 -0.96 -4.34 17.07
C ASN A 211 0.47 -4.67 16.61
N GLY A 212 1.41 -4.82 17.55
CA GLY A 212 2.80 -5.09 17.19
C GLY A 212 3.01 -6.44 16.49
N ILE A 213 2.26 -7.47 16.91
CA ILE A 213 2.25 -8.77 16.21
C ILE A 213 1.72 -8.62 14.79
N ALA A 214 0.64 -7.86 14.59
CA ALA A 214 0.04 -7.65 13.27
C ALA A 214 0.95 -6.82 12.34
N ILE A 215 1.67 -5.83 12.87
CA ILE A 215 2.67 -5.07 12.13
C ILE A 215 3.84 -5.99 11.72
N CYS A 216 4.37 -6.78 12.66
CA CYS A 216 5.39 -7.78 12.36
C CYS A 216 4.93 -8.74 11.24
N ALA A 217 3.70 -9.24 11.34
CA ALA A 217 3.13 -10.12 10.33
C ALA A 217 3.05 -9.45 8.95
N ALA A 218 2.65 -8.17 8.89
CA ALA A 218 2.59 -7.42 7.64
C ALA A 218 3.98 -7.27 6.98
N PHE A 219 5.02 -7.00 7.77
CA PHE A 219 6.39 -6.92 7.25
C PHE A 219 6.93 -8.28 6.80
N CYS A 220 6.62 -9.36 7.54
CA CYS A 220 6.94 -10.72 7.13
C CYS A 220 6.25 -11.08 5.80
N VAL A 221 4.98 -10.70 5.63
CA VAL A 221 4.25 -10.88 4.36
C VAL A 221 5.00 -10.19 3.22
N TRP A 222 5.40 -8.92 3.39
CA TRP A 222 6.18 -8.23 2.36
C TRP A 222 7.53 -8.91 2.09
N GLY A 223 8.28 -9.27 3.13
CA GLY A 223 9.56 -9.98 2.98
C GLY A 223 9.41 -11.26 2.16
N VAL A 224 8.42 -12.10 2.49
CA VAL A 224 8.15 -13.37 1.78
C VAL A 224 7.71 -13.13 0.34
N TYR A 225 6.73 -12.24 0.11
CA TYR A 225 6.20 -11.99 -1.24
C TYR A 225 7.21 -11.32 -2.17
N PHE A 226 8.11 -10.47 -1.66
CA PHE A 226 9.17 -9.88 -2.47
C PHE A 226 10.37 -10.83 -2.66
N ALA A 227 10.58 -11.79 -1.74
CA ALA A 227 11.60 -12.82 -1.89
C ALA A 227 11.24 -13.88 -2.95
N ILE A 228 9.95 -14.22 -3.07
CA ILE A 228 9.47 -15.20 -4.05
C ILE A 228 9.52 -14.60 -5.47
N PRO A 229 10.12 -15.30 -6.45
CA PRO A 229 10.12 -14.84 -7.85
C PRO A 229 8.68 -14.78 -8.38
N GLU A 230 8.34 -13.65 -9.01
CA GLU A 230 7.00 -13.42 -9.54
C GLU A 230 6.73 -14.37 -10.71
N PRO A 231 5.66 -15.19 -10.67
CA PRO A 231 5.29 -16.00 -11.82
C PRO A 231 4.96 -15.08 -12.99
N LYS A 232 5.51 -15.37 -14.19
CA LYS A 232 5.29 -14.60 -15.42
C LYS A 232 3.79 -14.26 -15.55
N ARG A 233 3.45 -12.98 -15.69
CA ARG A 233 2.06 -12.51 -15.87
C ARG A 233 1.43 -13.30 -17.02
N ARG A 234 0.43 -14.14 -16.72
CA ARG A 234 -0.36 -14.78 -17.77
C ARG A 234 -1.18 -13.69 -18.44
N MET A 235 -1.06 -13.55 -19.76
CA MET A 235 -1.92 -12.68 -20.55
C MET A 235 -3.37 -13.14 -20.33
N ILE A 236 -4.18 -12.31 -19.68
CA ILE A 236 -5.60 -12.60 -19.49
C ILE A 236 -6.29 -12.28 -20.81
N ILE A 237 -6.70 -13.33 -21.51
CA ILE A 237 -7.63 -13.26 -22.62
C ILE A 237 -9.03 -12.98 -22.04
N LEU A 238 -9.48 -11.73 -22.07
CA LEU A 238 -10.88 -11.41 -21.72
C LEU A 238 -11.81 -11.99 -22.82
N PRO A 239 -12.84 -12.78 -22.46
CA PRO A 239 -13.87 -13.17 -23.42
C PRO A 239 -14.55 -11.94 -24.02
N THR A 240 -14.84 -11.97 -25.32
CA THR A 240 -15.51 -10.88 -26.06
C THR A 240 -16.88 -10.49 -25.48
N THR A 241 -17.50 -11.37 -24.69
CA THR A 241 -18.80 -11.17 -24.05
C THR A 241 -18.71 -10.50 -22.66
N SER A 242 -17.51 -10.24 -22.15
CA SER A 242 -17.36 -9.70 -20.79
C SER A 242 -17.76 -8.21 -20.72
N PRO A 243 -18.55 -7.80 -19.70
CA PRO A 243 -18.94 -6.39 -19.52
C PRO A 243 -17.75 -5.43 -19.44
N PHE A 244 -16.62 -5.91 -18.92
CA PHE A 244 -15.36 -5.18 -18.79
C PHE A 244 -14.75 -4.81 -20.15
N LEU A 245 -14.86 -5.68 -21.15
CA LEU A 245 -14.41 -5.38 -22.51
C LEU A 245 -15.29 -4.28 -23.13
N ARG A 246 -16.61 -4.33 -22.89
CA ARG A 246 -17.57 -3.33 -23.37
C ARG A 246 -17.31 -1.95 -22.75
N TRP A 247 -17.01 -1.88 -21.45
CA TRP A 247 -16.60 -0.64 -20.79
C TRP A 247 -15.24 -0.12 -21.29
N ASN A 248 -14.29 -1.01 -21.59
CA ASN A 248 -13.00 -0.61 -22.18
C ASN A 248 -13.17 -0.08 -23.61
N GLN A 249 -14.04 -0.70 -24.41
CA GLN A 249 -14.40 -0.23 -25.75
C GLN A 249 -15.12 1.12 -25.73
N ILE A 250 -16.02 1.34 -24.76
CA ILE A 250 -16.67 2.64 -24.58
C ILE A 250 -15.63 3.72 -24.22
N SER A 251 -14.68 3.42 -23.33
CA SER A 251 -13.56 4.34 -23.01
C SER A 251 -12.65 4.61 -24.20
N GLN A 252 -12.33 3.60 -25.02
CA GLN A 252 -11.60 3.78 -26.28
C GLN A 252 -12.37 4.64 -27.29
N ALA A 253 -13.69 4.46 -27.40
CA ALA A 253 -14.56 5.28 -28.24
C ALA A 253 -14.66 6.74 -27.77
N LEU A 254 -14.40 7.00 -26.48
CA LEU A 254 -14.28 8.34 -25.91
C LEU A 254 -12.88 8.98 -26.09
N GLY A 255 -11.95 8.32 -26.79
CA GLY A 255 -10.65 8.89 -27.18
C GLY A 255 -9.48 8.55 -26.25
N ASP A 256 -9.62 7.58 -25.36
CA ASP A 256 -8.50 7.08 -24.55
C ASP A 256 -7.60 6.13 -25.37
N GLU A 257 -6.28 6.35 -25.34
CA GLU A 257 -5.29 5.47 -26.00
C GLU A 257 -5.48 4.00 -25.60
N PRO A 258 -5.44 3.05 -26.55
CA PRO A 258 -5.70 1.65 -26.26
C PRO A 258 -4.56 1.07 -25.41
N GLY A 259 -4.89 0.71 -24.17
CA GLY A 259 -3.98 -0.07 -23.34
C GLY A 259 -3.65 -1.45 -23.91
N TYR A 260 -2.59 -2.06 -23.39
CA TYR A 260 -2.12 -3.41 -23.73
C TYR A 260 -3.11 -4.50 -23.23
N VAL A 261 -4.29 -4.56 -23.83
CA VAL A 261 -5.25 -5.66 -23.63
C VAL A 261 -5.29 -6.45 -24.93
N ALA A 262 -4.70 -7.65 -24.92
CA ALA A 262 -4.87 -8.59 -26.01
C ALA A 262 -6.34 -9.03 -26.03
N ILE A 263 -7.09 -8.53 -27.02
CA ILE A 263 -8.47 -8.92 -27.26
C ILE A 263 -8.44 -10.40 -27.66
N ALA A 264 -8.99 -11.26 -26.82
CA ALA A 264 -9.30 -12.62 -27.24
C ALA A 264 -10.45 -12.52 -28.23
N GLY A 265 -10.24 -12.93 -29.48
CA GLY A 265 -11.30 -12.98 -30.48
C GLY A 265 -11.35 -11.82 -31.47
N VAL A 266 -10.20 -11.24 -31.85
CA VAL A 266 -10.13 -10.63 -33.19
C VAL A 266 -10.36 -11.77 -34.19
N PRO A 267 -11.48 -11.77 -34.94
CA PRO A 267 -11.67 -12.78 -35.97
C PRO A 267 -10.50 -12.69 -36.96
N PRO A 268 -10.00 -13.82 -37.48
CA PRO A 268 -8.82 -13.85 -38.36
C PRO A 268 -8.97 -12.96 -39.60
N GLU A 269 -10.17 -12.48 -39.91
CA GLU A 269 -10.49 -11.60 -41.03
C GLU A 269 -10.05 -10.14 -40.85
N MET A 270 -9.67 -9.72 -39.64
CA MET A 270 -9.20 -8.34 -39.39
C MET A 270 -7.68 -8.18 -39.54
N PHE A 271 -6.95 -9.29 -39.66
CA PHE A 271 -5.52 -9.28 -39.95
C PHE A 271 -5.32 -9.29 -41.46
N ALA A 272 -4.39 -8.47 -41.96
CA ALA A 272 -3.97 -8.61 -43.36
C ALA A 272 -3.40 -10.02 -43.57
N ASP A 273 -3.68 -10.65 -44.72
CA ASP A 273 -3.25 -12.03 -45.03
C ASP A 273 -1.75 -12.27 -44.77
N ALA A 274 -0.94 -11.23 -44.96
CA ALA A 274 0.49 -11.23 -44.69
C ALA A 274 0.84 -11.46 -43.20
N GLU A 275 0.08 -10.89 -42.26
CA GLU A 275 0.34 -11.03 -40.82
C GLU A 275 -0.04 -12.44 -40.33
N ILE A 276 -1.11 -13.01 -40.89
CA ILE A 276 -1.53 -14.39 -40.63
C ILE A 276 -0.45 -15.37 -41.09
N GLU A 277 0.18 -15.11 -42.24
CA GLU A 277 1.24 -15.95 -42.76
C GLU A 277 2.53 -15.85 -41.95
N VAL A 278 2.89 -14.66 -41.46
CA VAL A 278 4.01 -14.47 -40.53
C VAL A 278 3.77 -15.23 -39.23
N MET A 279 2.56 -15.18 -38.66
CA MET A 279 2.22 -15.94 -37.46
C MET A 279 2.27 -17.46 -37.69
N LYS A 280 1.81 -17.96 -38.85
CA LYS A 280 1.90 -19.38 -39.23
C LYS A 280 3.35 -19.85 -39.45
N ARG A 281 4.24 -18.96 -39.89
CA ARG A 281 5.68 -19.25 -40.03
C ARG A 281 6.38 -19.21 -38.67
N ALA A 282 6.02 -18.26 -37.81
CA ALA A 282 6.56 -18.14 -36.46
C ALA A 282 6.14 -19.32 -35.57
N SER A 283 4.88 -19.76 -35.63
CA SER A 283 4.39 -20.92 -34.88
C SER A 283 5.06 -22.22 -35.30
N ARG A 284 5.30 -22.41 -36.61
CA ARG A 284 6.07 -23.55 -37.12
C ARG A 284 7.51 -23.54 -36.61
N LYS A 285 8.18 -22.39 -36.61
CA LYS A 285 9.54 -22.27 -36.07
C LYS A 285 9.64 -22.56 -34.57
N MET A 286 8.63 -22.19 -33.77
CA MET A 286 8.60 -22.48 -32.33
C MET A 286 8.39 -23.97 -32.02
N VAL A 287 7.72 -24.72 -32.90
CA VAL A 287 7.56 -26.17 -32.77
C VAL A 287 8.82 -26.92 -33.20
N GLU A 288 9.54 -26.36 -34.17
CA GLU A 288 10.72 -26.98 -34.79
C GLU A 288 12.02 -26.71 -34.01
N TYR A 289 12.09 -25.60 -33.25
CA TYR A 289 13.25 -25.22 -32.42
C TYR A 289 12.82 -24.79 -31.01
N PRO A 290 12.58 -25.74 -30.09
CA PRO A 290 12.16 -25.44 -28.71
C PRO A 290 13.21 -24.70 -27.88
N GLU A 291 14.47 -24.62 -28.35
CA GLU A 291 15.58 -23.98 -27.65
C GLU A 291 15.64 -22.44 -27.80
N MET A 292 14.78 -21.86 -28.65
CA MET A 292 14.77 -20.43 -28.97
C MET A 292 13.56 -19.66 -28.35
N ALA A 293 12.87 -20.25 -27.36
CA ALA A 293 11.69 -19.69 -26.69
C ALA A 293 11.93 -19.25 -25.23
#